data_AF-A0A2N5YM99-F1
#
_entry.id   AF-A0A2N5YM99-F1
#
_cell.length_a   1.000
_cell.length_b   1.000
_cell.length_c   1.000
_cell.angle_alpha   90.00
_cell.angle_beta   90.00
_cell.angle_gamma   90.00
#
_symmetry.space_group_name_H-M   'P 1'
#
loop_
_entity.id
_entity.type
_entity.pdbx_description
1 polymer ?
#
loop_
_entity_poly.entity_id
_entity_poly.type
_entity_poly.pdbx_seq_one_letter_code
_entity_poly.pdbx_strand_id
1 'polypeptide(L)'
;FNQAFKYITFLRKPESRIISYYYYVLNHPKHRLYDTIKNNNWTLLDFVINCNEGDVNNCQVRWISGIDDKPHLMLEKALENIEKHFTFVGCIELFDESLILLKNTLNFNKLYYKSLNITNNKPNKQEIPTETISIINQHNDADNKLYSYVFKRLQSKISDISNMNIQMYKLHFLNKLYSIYSILK
;
A
#
# COMPACT_ATOMS: atom_id res chain seq x y z
N PHE A 1 -12.44 -27.65 -8.70
CA PHE A 1 -11.29 -26.82 -8.29
C PHE A 1 -11.25 -26.78 -6.78
N ASN A 2 -10.46 -27.64 -6.12
CA ASN A 2 -10.43 -27.70 -4.66
C ASN A 2 -8.98 -27.66 -4.17
N GLN A 3 -8.29 -26.57 -4.50
CA GLN A 3 -6.94 -26.30 -4.02
C GLN A 3 -7.00 -25.18 -2.99
N ALA A 4 -6.35 -25.37 -1.85
CA ALA A 4 -6.28 -24.35 -0.81
C ALA A 4 -5.43 -23.17 -1.31
N PHE A 5 -6.04 -22.00 -1.46
CA PHE A 5 -5.35 -20.76 -1.82
C PHE A 5 -4.97 -19.99 -0.54
N LYS A 6 -3.82 -19.32 -0.58
CA LYS A 6 -3.38 -18.39 0.47
C LYS A 6 -3.37 -16.99 -0.09
N TYR A 7 -4.25 -16.12 0.40
CA TYR A 7 -4.28 -14.72 -0.02
C TYR A 7 -3.34 -13.89 0.86
N ILE A 8 -2.51 -13.09 0.22
CA ILE A 8 -1.68 -12.09 0.89
C ILE A 8 -1.85 -10.74 0.20
N THR A 9 -1.76 -9.65 0.95
CA THR A 9 -1.73 -8.31 0.37
C THR A 9 -0.95 -7.34 1.24
N PHE A 10 -0.67 -6.15 0.71
CA PHE A 10 -0.05 -5.05 1.43
C PHE A 10 -0.90 -3.80 1.25
N LEU A 11 -1.24 -3.16 2.36
CA LEU A 11 -1.88 -1.85 2.37
C LEU A 11 -0.86 -0.74 2.39
N ARG A 12 -1.27 0.44 1.95
CA ARG A 12 -0.51 1.68 2.07
C ARG A 12 -1.40 2.72 2.70
N LYS A 13 -0.81 3.60 3.50
CA LYS A 13 -1.54 4.71 4.11
C LYS A 13 -2.23 5.53 3.00
N PRO A 14 -3.56 5.76 3.08
CA PRO A 14 -4.33 6.25 1.94
C PRO A 14 -3.80 7.55 1.34
N GLU A 15 -3.37 8.51 2.15
CA GLU A 15 -2.83 9.75 1.61
C GLU A 15 -1.53 9.53 0.84
N SER A 16 -0.64 8.69 1.37
CA SER A 16 0.62 8.34 0.71
C SER A 16 0.39 7.65 -0.63
N ARG A 17 -0.65 6.80 -0.71
CA ARG A 17 -1.09 6.10 -1.93
C ARG A 17 -1.65 7.06 -2.96
N ILE A 18 -2.61 7.91 -2.59
CA ILE A 18 -3.23 8.88 -3.51
C ILE A 18 -2.19 9.81 -4.13
N ILE A 19 -1.30 10.39 -3.32
CA ILE A 19 -0.22 11.25 -3.83
C ILE A 19 0.67 10.46 -4.80
N SER A 20 1.00 9.21 -4.46
CA SER A 20 1.80 8.35 -5.33
C SER A 20 1.11 8.07 -6.66
N TYR A 21 -0.19 7.83 -6.63
CA TYR A 21 -0.98 7.52 -7.81
C TYR A 21 -1.10 8.72 -8.74
N TYR A 22 -1.37 9.91 -8.20
CA TYR A 22 -1.41 11.16 -8.96
C TYR A 22 -0.11 11.39 -9.77
N TYR A 23 1.05 11.30 -9.13
CA TYR A 23 2.34 11.45 -9.82
C TYR A 23 2.67 10.28 -10.74
N TYR A 24 2.19 9.07 -10.42
CA TYR A 24 2.29 7.94 -11.35
C TYR A 24 1.54 8.25 -12.64
N VAL A 25 0.29 8.70 -12.57
CA VAL A 25 -0.51 9.08 -13.75
C VAL A 25 0.23 10.14 -14.57
N LEU A 26 0.71 11.22 -13.93
CA LEU A 26 1.43 12.31 -14.62
C LEU A 26 2.75 11.88 -15.30
N ASN A 27 3.36 10.79 -14.86
CA ASN A 27 4.58 10.26 -15.46
C ASN A 27 4.31 9.19 -16.54
N HIS A 28 3.04 8.86 -16.80
CA HIS A 28 2.64 7.84 -17.76
C HIS A 28 1.64 8.43 -18.75
N PRO A 29 2.09 9.06 -19.87
CA PRO A 29 1.22 9.69 -20.86
C PRO A 29 0.15 8.77 -21.48
N LYS A 30 0.34 7.45 -21.41
CA LYS A 30 -0.63 6.45 -21.89
C LYS A 30 -1.68 6.06 -20.83
N HIS A 31 -1.60 6.61 -19.62
CA HIS A 31 -2.55 6.30 -18.55
C HIS A 31 -3.91 6.93 -18.86
N ARG A 32 -5.00 6.21 -18.57
CA ARG A 32 -6.39 6.63 -18.89
C ARG A 32 -6.78 8.01 -18.32
N LEU A 33 -6.17 8.40 -17.20
CA LEU A 33 -6.43 9.67 -16.50
C LEU A 33 -5.42 10.78 -16.88
N TYR A 34 -4.41 10.51 -17.71
CA TYR A 34 -3.36 11.47 -18.02
C TYR A 34 -3.91 12.73 -18.69
N ASP A 35 -4.64 12.55 -19.79
CA ASP A 35 -5.22 13.66 -20.56
C ASP A 35 -6.25 14.43 -19.74
N THR A 36 -7.03 13.75 -18.89
CA THR A 36 -7.97 14.41 -17.98
C THR A 36 -7.25 15.36 -17.03
N ILE A 37 -6.18 14.91 -16.38
CA ILE A 37 -5.41 15.76 -15.46
C ILE A 37 -4.72 16.90 -16.22
N LYS A 38 -4.08 16.59 -17.36
CA LYS A 38 -3.31 17.58 -18.14
C LYS A 38 -4.18 18.64 -18.80
N ASN A 39 -5.24 18.24 -19.49
CA ASN A 39 -6.08 19.18 -20.25
C ASN A 39 -6.87 20.13 -19.34
N ASN A 40 -7.20 19.69 -18.12
CA ASN A 40 -7.86 20.54 -17.13
C ASN A 40 -6.88 21.25 -16.17
N ASN A 41 -5.57 21.06 -16.34
CA ASN A 41 -4.53 21.57 -15.44
C ASN A 41 -4.79 21.23 -13.95
N TRP A 42 -5.31 20.04 -13.67
CA TRP A 42 -5.65 19.64 -12.31
C TRP A 42 -4.42 19.57 -11.42
N THR A 43 -4.48 20.27 -10.28
CA THR A 43 -3.56 20.05 -9.17
C THR A 43 -3.86 18.72 -8.47
N LEU A 44 -3.04 18.34 -7.48
CA LEU A 44 -3.36 17.19 -6.62
C LEU A 44 -4.71 17.36 -5.90
N LEU A 45 -5.03 18.58 -5.45
CA LEU A 45 -6.30 18.87 -4.79
C LEU A 45 -7.47 18.70 -5.79
N ASP A 46 -7.34 19.27 -6.99
CA ASP A 46 -8.36 19.12 -8.03
C ASP A 46 -8.56 17.66 -8.41
N PHE A 47 -7.48 16.88 -8.51
CA PHE A 47 -7.57 15.46 -8.79
C PHE A 47 -8.40 14.71 -7.74
N VAL A 48 -8.19 15.00 -6.45
CA VAL A 48 -8.91 14.32 -5.37
C VAL A 48 -10.39 14.72 -5.34
N ILE A 49 -10.68 16.01 -5.54
CA ILE A 49 -12.05 16.54 -5.53
C ILE A 49 -12.85 16.05 -6.74
N ASN A 50 -12.24 16.09 -7.93
CA ASN A 50 -12.95 15.91 -9.19
C ASN A 50 -12.88 14.48 -9.74
N CYS A 51 -11.90 13.66 -9.33
CA CYS A 51 -11.79 12.28 -9.81
C CYS A 51 -12.64 11.32 -8.97
N ASN A 52 -13.82 10.98 -9.48
CA ASN A 52 -14.74 10.04 -8.83
C ASN A 52 -14.59 8.61 -9.37
N GLU A 53 -13.36 8.10 -9.36
CA GLU A 53 -13.01 6.78 -9.88
C GLU A 53 -12.80 5.79 -8.73
N GLY A 54 -13.32 4.57 -8.86
CA GLY A 54 -13.31 3.56 -7.79
C GLY A 54 -11.91 3.01 -7.46
N ASP A 55 -10.97 3.10 -8.39
CA ASP A 55 -9.54 2.80 -8.20
C ASP A 55 -8.76 3.99 -7.61
N VAL A 56 -9.39 5.17 -7.51
CA VAL A 56 -8.85 6.37 -6.84
C VAL A 56 -9.36 6.43 -5.42
N ASN A 57 -10.64 6.60 -5.18
CA ASN A 57 -11.17 6.82 -3.84
C ASN A 57 -11.64 5.51 -3.18
N ASN A 58 -11.23 5.28 -1.93
CA ASN A 58 -11.55 4.06 -1.18
C ASN A 58 -11.19 2.77 -1.96
N CYS A 59 -10.09 2.79 -2.71
CA CYS A 59 -9.77 1.70 -3.62
C CYS A 59 -9.34 0.42 -2.89
N GLN A 60 -8.64 0.54 -1.76
CA GLN A 60 -8.11 -0.63 -1.06
C GLN A 60 -9.23 -1.40 -0.38
N VAL A 61 -10.16 -0.68 0.26
CA VAL A 61 -11.36 -1.28 0.86
C VAL A 61 -12.25 -1.90 -0.21
N ARG A 62 -12.40 -1.26 -1.37
CA ARG A 62 -13.15 -1.80 -2.52
C ARG A 62 -12.56 -3.10 -3.07
N TRP A 63 -11.24 -3.15 -3.25
CA TRP A 63 -10.57 -4.36 -3.75
C TRP A 63 -10.64 -5.52 -2.75
N ILE A 64 -10.50 -5.24 -1.46
CA ILE A 64 -10.53 -6.27 -0.43
C ILE A 64 -11.95 -6.74 -0.15
N SER A 65 -12.94 -5.85 -0.20
CA SER A 65 -14.35 -6.22 -0.03
C SER A 65 -14.87 -7.05 -1.21
N GLY A 66 -14.35 -6.79 -2.41
CA GLY A 66 -14.83 -7.40 -3.66
C GLY A 66 -16.18 -6.85 -4.13
N ILE A 67 -16.64 -5.73 -3.56
CA ILE A 67 -17.92 -5.09 -3.90
C ILE A 67 -17.71 -3.59 -4.15
N ASP A 68 -18.58 -3.01 -5.00
CA ASP A 68 -18.67 -1.57 -5.25
C ASP A 68 -19.98 -1.04 -4.66
N ASP A 69 -19.91 -0.57 -3.41
CA ASP A 69 -21.08 -0.13 -2.64
C ASP A 69 -20.70 1.02 -1.69
N LYS A 70 -21.58 1.37 -0.75
CA LYS A 70 -21.36 2.40 0.25
C LYS A 70 -20.09 2.09 1.08
N PRO A 71 -19.28 3.11 1.43
CA PRO A 71 -18.00 2.91 2.13
C PRO A 71 -18.06 2.06 3.39
N HIS A 72 -19.14 2.15 4.18
CA HIS A 72 -19.28 1.35 5.41
C HIS A 72 -19.55 -0.14 5.12
N LEU A 73 -20.33 -0.46 4.08
CA LEU A 73 -20.58 -1.84 3.65
C LEU A 73 -19.31 -2.47 3.08
N MET A 74 -18.57 -1.70 2.27
CA MET A 74 -17.25 -2.13 1.78
C MET A 74 -16.29 -2.39 2.95
N LEU A 75 -16.24 -1.50 3.95
CA LEU A 75 -15.37 -1.67 5.11
C LEU A 75 -15.71 -2.92 5.91
N GLU A 76 -16.99 -3.13 6.23
CA GLU A 76 -17.44 -4.34 6.94
C GLU A 76 -17.03 -5.60 6.19
N LYS A 77 -17.32 -5.66 4.88
CA LYS A 77 -16.99 -6.82 4.06
C LYS A 77 -15.47 -7.01 3.90
N ALA A 78 -14.71 -5.93 3.78
CA ALA A 78 -13.25 -6.00 3.68
C ALA A 78 -12.63 -6.58 4.96
N LEU A 79 -13.09 -6.14 6.13
CA LEU A 79 -12.64 -6.68 7.41
C LEU A 79 -13.01 -8.16 7.55
N GLU A 80 -14.24 -8.54 7.18
CA GLU A 80 -14.65 -9.94 7.14
C GLU A 80 -13.73 -10.79 6.24
N ASN A 81 -13.44 -10.31 5.02
CA ASN A 81 -12.58 -11.00 4.07
C ASN A 81 -11.15 -11.13 4.61
N ILE A 82 -10.61 -10.08 5.24
CA ILE A 82 -9.28 -10.14 5.89
C ILE A 82 -9.23 -11.25 6.93
N GLU A 83 -10.23 -11.36 7.81
CA GLU A 83 -10.21 -12.39 8.85
C GLU A 83 -10.42 -13.80 8.31
N LYS A 84 -11.29 -13.97 7.30
CA LYS A 84 -11.68 -15.30 6.82
C LYS A 84 -10.77 -15.86 5.73
N HIS A 85 -10.17 -15.00 4.91
CA HIS A 85 -9.56 -15.41 3.64
C HIS A 85 -8.09 -15.01 3.49
N PHE A 86 -7.64 -13.94 4.15
CA PHE A 86 -6.24 -13.51 4.04
C PHE A 86 -5.34 -14.23 5.05
N THR A 87 -4.32 -14.91 4.52
CA THR A 87 -3.24 -15.48 5.34
C THR A 87 -2.35 -14.37 5.91
N PHE A 88 -2.19 -13.27 5.17
CA PHE A 88 -1.35 -12.16 5.61
C PHE A 88 -1.78 -10.82 5.00
N VAL A 89 -1.75 -9.77 5.80
CA VAL A 89 -1.92 -8.39 5.35
C VAL A 89 -0.83 -7.53 5.99
N GLY A 90 0.06 -6.98 5.16
CA GLY A 90 1.16 -6.10 5.58
C GLY A 90 0.86 -4.63 5.33
N CYS A 91 1.75 -3.75 5.76
CA CYS A 91 1.71 -2.31 5.43
C CYS A 91 3.03 -1.87 4.81
N ILE A 92 2.97 -1.04 3.77
CA ILE A 92 4.15 -0.51 3.09
C ILE A 92 5.00 0.37 4.01
N GLU A 93 4.39 1.05 4.98
CA GLU A 93 5.07 1.88 5.98
C GLU A 93 5.94 1.05 6.95
N LEU A 94 5.71 -0.26 7.05
CA LEU A 94 6.48 -1.22 7.83
C LEU A 94 6.89 -2.39 6.93
N PHE A 95 7.37 -2.09 5.71
CA PHE A 95 7.54 -3.10 4.66
C PHE A 95 8.52 -4.21 5.06
N ASP A 96 9.67 -3.85 5.62
CA ASP A 96 10.70 -4.81 6.02
C ASP A 96 10.20 -5.73 7.14
N GLU A 97 9.58 -5.16 8.16
CA GLU A 97 8.99 -5.89 9.28
C GLU A 97 7.84 -6.78 8.82
N SER A 98 7.01 -6.27 7.90
CA SER A 98 5.94 -7.03 7.27
C SER A 98 6.48 -8.22 6.48
N LEU A 99 7.57 -8.05 5.73
CA LEU A 99 8.20 -9.14 4.99
C LEU A 99 8.81 -10.20 5.92
N ILE A 100 9.43 -9.78 7.04
CA ILE A 100 9.94 -10.71 8.06
C ILE A 100 8.80 -11.52 8.67
N LEU A 101 7.71 -10.85 9.05
CA LEU A 101 6.53 -11.53 9.58
C LEU A 101 5.90 -12.47 8.55
N LEU A 102 5.80 -12.05 7.28
CA LEU A 102 5.31 -12.88 6.18
C LEU A 102 6.18 -14.12 5.96
N LYS A 103 7.50 -13.95 5.96
CA LYS A 103 8.47 -15.05 5.85
C LYS A 103 8.23 -16.09 6.95
N ASN A 104 8.04 -15.65 8.18
CA ASN A 104 7.77 -16.53 9.32
C ASN A 104 6.38 -17.19 9.21
N THR A 105 5.39 -16.46 8.71
CA THR A 105 4.02 -16.95 8.49
C THR A 105 3.94 -18.05 7.42
N LEU A 106 4.75 -17.93 6.36
CA LEU A 106 4.76 -18.87 5.23
C LEU A 106 5.94 -19.85 5.23
N ASN A 107 6.80 -19.81 6.25
CA ASN A 107 8.01 -20.63 6.38
C ASN A 107 8.95 -20.52 5.15
N PHE A 108 9.18 -19.30 4.66
CA PHE A 108 10.13 -19.09 3.57
C PHE A 108 11.59 -19.21 4.03
N ASN A 109 12.39 -19.96 3.27
CA ASN A 109 13.79 -20.20 3.60
C ASN A 109 14.66 -18.94 3.51
N LYS A 110 14.48 -18.14 2.45
CA LYS A 110 15.27 -16.93 2.17
C LYS A 110 14.32 -15.76 1.88
N LEU A 111 14.71 -14.59 2.34
CA LEU A 111 14.00 -13.34 2.10
C LEU A 111 15.03 -12.27 1.73
N TYR A 112 14.87 -11.71 0.55
CA TYR A 112 15.59 -10.53 0.06
C TYR A 112 14.77 -9.90 -1.07
N TYR A 113 14.98 -8.62 -1.32
CA TYR A 113 14.31 -7.88 -2.37
C TYR A 113 15.18 -6.74 -2.89
N LYS A 114 14.80 -6.19 -4.04
CA LYS A 114 15.36 -4.96 -4.61
C LYS A 114 14.23 -3.94 -4.71
N SER A 115 14.48 -2.74 -4.21
CA SER A 115 13.52 -1.64 -4.37
C SER A 115 13.47 -1.23 -5.83
N LEU A 116 12.28 -1.32 -6.42
CA LEU A 116 11.97 -0.83 -7.76
C LEU A 116 10.97 0.31 -7.64
N ASN A 117 10.93 1.20 -8.65
CA ASN A 117 9.98 2.31 -8.71
C ASN A 117 10.11 3.32 -7.55
N ILE A 118 11.34 3.58 -7.10
CA ILE A 118 11.62 4.71 -6.21
C ILE A 118 11.53 5.99 -7.05
N THR A 119 10.42 6.73 -6.90
CA THR A 119 10.28 8.06 -7.50
C THR A 119 11.19 9.06 -6.79
N ASN A 120 12.31 9.43 -7.42
CA ASN A 120 13.25 10.43 -6.87
C ASN A 120 12.67 11.87 -6.85
N ASN A 121 11.68 12.16 -7.70
CA ASN A 121 11.10 13.50 -7.88
C ASN A 121 9.67 13.63 -7.32
N LYS A 122 9.34 12.90 -6.25
CA LYS A 122 8.07 13.14 -5.55
C LYS A 122 8.23 14.40 -4.70
N PRO A 123 7.31 15.39 -4.76
CA PRO A 123 7.39 16.53 -3.86
C PRO A 123 7.39 16.03 -2.43
N ASN A 124 8.16 16.72 -1.58
CA ASN A 124 8.27 16.33 -0.19
C ASN A 124 6.85 16.39 0.41
N LYS A 125 6.46 15.38 1.18
CA LYS A 125 5.13 15.35 1.82
C LYS A 125 4.89 16.59 2.69
N GLN A 126 5.97 17.21 3.20
CA GLN A 126 5.95 18.46 3.95
C GLN A 126 5.57 19.69 3.10
N GLU A 127 5.64 19.61 1.78
CA GLU A 127 5.26 20.68 0.84
C GLU A 127 3.78 20.62 0.45
N ILE A 128 3.07 19.54 0.80
CA ILE A 128 1.65 19.38 0.45
C ILE A 128 0.80 20.10 1.50
N PRO A 129 -0.11 21.01 1.10
CA PRO A 129 -0.97 21.72 2.04
C PRO A 129 -1.78 20.78 2.94
N THR A 130 -1.87 21.11 4.23
CA THR A 130 -2.64 20.33 5.22
C THR A 130 -4.09 20.15 4.80
N GLU A 131 -4.69 21.16 4.16
CA GLU A 131 -6.04 21.09 3.59
C GLU A 131 -6.15 19.98 2.54
N THR A 132 -5.18 19.87 1.63
CA THR A 132 -5.16 18.79 0.62
C THR A 132 -5.09 17.41 1.28
N ILE A 133 -4.28 17.24 2.32
CA ILE A 133 -4.23 15.99 3.08
C ILE A 133 -5.57 15.69 3.77
N SER A 134 -6.23 16.71 4.32
CA SER A 134 -7.55 16.57 4.94
C SER A 134 -8.59 16.08 3.92
N ILE A 135 -8.67 16.71 2.75
CA ILE A 135 -9.60 16.34 1.68
C ILE A 135 -9.31 14.92 1.17
N ILE A 136 -8.04 14.54 1.00
CA ILE A 136 -7.68 13.16 0.66
C ILE A 136 -8.24 12.17 1.69
N ASN A 137 -8.07 12.47 2.98
CA ASN A 137 -8.53 11.61 4.05
C ASN A 137 -10.06 11.50 4.11
N GLN A 138 -10.77 12.59 3.83
CA GLN A 138 -12.23 12.59 3.75
C GLN A 138 -12.74 11.70 2.61
N HIS A 139 -12.16 11.82 1.41
CA HIS A 139 -12.52 11.00 0.25
C HIS A 139 -12.12 9.52 0.41
N ASN A 140 -11.24 9.20 1.36
CA ASN A 140 -10.70 7.86 1.60
C ASN A 140 -10.96 7.38 3.05
N ASP A 141 -12.06 7.80 3.67
CA ASP A 141 -12.38 7.48 5.08
C ASP A 141 -12.44 5.96 5.37
N ALA A 142 -13.05 5.17 4.49
CA ALA A 142 -13.12 3.72 4.68
C ALA A 142 -11.76 3.05 4.49
N ASP A 143 -10.96 3.51 3.53
CA ASP A 143 -9.56 3.14 3.36
C ASP A 143 -8.72 3.47 4.60
N ASN A 144 -8.96 4.63 5.22
CA ASN A 144 -8.29 5.06 6.46
C ASN A 144 -8.63 4.13 7.63
N LYS A 145 -9.91 3.82 7.82
CA LYS A 145 -10.37 2.90 8.87
C LYS A 145 -9.80 1.49 8.68
N LEU A 146 -9.81 0.98 7.45
CA LEU A 146 -9.22 -0.30 7.10
C LEU A 146 -7.71 -0.32 7.40
N TYR A 147 -6.99 0.70 6.95
CA TYR A 147 -5.55 0.83 7.19
C TYR A 147 -5.24 0.87 8.69
N SER A 148 -5.94 1.70 9.47
CA SER A 148 -5.75 1.80 10.92
C SER A 148 -5.96 0.47 11.63
N TYR A 149 -6.99 -0.29 11.24
CA TYR A 149 -7.26 -1.62 11.79
C TYR A 149 -6.08 -2.59 11.53
N VAL A 150 -5.67 -2.70 10.27
CA VAL A 150 -4.59 -3.61 9.86
C VAL A 150 -3.26 -3.19 10.49
N PHE A 151 -2.94 -1.90 10.46
CA PHE A 151 -1.69 -1.36 10.98
C PHE A 151 -1.53 -1.65 12.47
N LYS A 152 -2.58 -1.43 13.28
CA LYS A 152 -2.55 -1.73 14.72
C LYS A 152 -2.30 -3.22 14.99
N ARG A 153 -2.99 -4.11 14.27
CA ARG A 153 -2.80 -5.56 14.40
C ARG A 153 -1.40 -6.00 13.95
N LEU A 154 -0.90 -5.41 12.88
CA LEU A 154 0.44 -5.65 12.36
C LEU A 154 1.51 -5.24 13.38
N GLN A 155 1.40 -4.05 13.97
CA GLN A 155 2.33 -3.59 15.01
C GLN A 155 2.37 -4.55 16.21
N SER A 156 1.21 -5.03 16.67
CA SER A 156 1.15 -6.04 17.74
C SER A 156 1.85 -7.34 17.35
N LYS A 157 1.65 -7.84 16.13
CA LYS A 157 2.34 -9.06 15.67
C LYS A 157 3.85 -8.85 15.53
N ILE A 158 4.28 -7.66 15.11
CA ILE A 158 5.69 -7.30 14.96
C ILE A 158 6.37 -7.24 16.33
N SER A 159 5.71 -6.68 17.36
CA SER A 159 6.28 -6.61 18.71
C SER A 159 6.51 -7.99 19.34
N ASP A 160 5.75 -8.99 18.93
CA ASP A 160 5.86 -10.36 19.43
C ASP A 160 7.00 -11.16 18.76
N ILE A 161 7.62 -10.63 17.69
CA ILE A 161 8.70 -11.32 16.99
C ILE A 161 10.01 -11.20 17.78
N SER A 162 10.50 -12.35 18.25
CA SER A 162 11.81 -12.43 18.88
C SER A 162 12.94 -12.06 17.91
N ASN A 163 13.96 -11.37 18.41
CA ASN A 163 15.16 -11.02 17.67
C ASN A 163 14.90 -10.22 16.37
N MET A 164 13.86 -9.38 16.32
CA MET A 164 13.53 -8.56 15.15
C MET A 164 14.76 -7.81 14.58
N ASN A 165 15.56 -7.18 15.44
CA ASN A 165 16.77 -6.46 15.03
C ASN A 165 17.79 -7.35 14.29
N ILE A 166 17.96 -8.60 14.70
CA ILE A 166 18.86 -9.56 14.04
C ILE A 166 18.28 -9.96 12.67
N GLN A 167 16.96 -10.16 12.60
CA GLN A 167 16.28 -10.51 11.35
C GLN A 167 16.36 -9.35 10.34
N MET A 168 16.20 -8.11 10.79
CA MET A 168 16.39 -6.90 9.99
C MET A 168 17.83 -6.79 9.46
N TYR A 169 18.83 -6.96 10.32
CA TYR A 169 20.24 -6.95 9.89
C TYR A 169 20.51 -7.99 8.79
N LYS A 170 20.00 -9.21 8.98
CA LYS A 170 20.12 -10.29 7.97
C LYS A 170 19.43 -9.90 6.66
N LEU A 171 18.23 -9.34 6.71
CA LEU A 171 17.49 -8.90 5.53
C LEU A 171 18.28 -7.83 4.75
N HIS A 172 18.73 -6.77 5.42
CA HIS A 172 19.48 -5.70 4.78
C HIS A 172 20.81 -6.18 4.19
N PHE A 173 21.51 -7.08 4.89
CA PHE A 173 22.73 -7.70 4.39
C PHE A 173 22.46 -8.50 3.11
N LEU A 174 21.43 -9.35 3.10
CA LEU A 174 21.06 -10.15 1.92
C LEU A 174 20.60 -9.26 0.75
N ASN A 175 19.84 -8.19 1.01
CA ASN A 175 19.44 -7.21 0.00
C ASN A 175 20.67 -6.57 -0.66
N LYS A 176 21.69 -6.21 0.12
CA LYS A 176 22.95 -5.64 -0.40
C LYS A 176 23.74 -6.63 -1.25
N LEU A 177 23.84 -7.88 -0.83
CA LEU A 177 24.51 -8.92 -1.63
C LEU A 177 23.79 -9.16 -2.96
N TYR A 178 22.46 -9.24 -2.91
CA TYR A 178 21.64 -9.45 -4.10
C TYR A 178 21.71 -8.27 -5.07
N SER A 179 21.72 -7.03 -4.58
CA SER A 179 21.84 -5.85 -5.43
C SER A 179 23.17 -5.82 -6.19
N ILE A 180 24.28 -6.15 -5.52
CA ILE A 180 25.61 -6.28 -6.15
C ILE A 180 25.61 -7.38 -7.22
N TYR A 181 25.10 -8.57 -6.88
CA TYR A 181 25.01 -9.68 -7.84
C TYR A 181 24.18 -9.30 -9.08
N SER A 182 23.08 -8.56 -8.89
CA SER A 182 22.21 -8.11 -9.99
C SER A 182 22.84 -7.08 -10.93
N ILE A 183 23.94 -6.43 -10.53
CA ILE A 183 24.68 -5.46 -11.35
C ILE A 183 25.78 -6.16 -12.17
N LEU A 184 26.32 -7.26 -11.66
CA LEU A 184 27.40 -8.02 -12.28
C LEU A 184 26.94 -9.00 -13.38
N LYS A 185 25.64 -9.02 -13.66
CA LYS A 185 25.00 -9.94 -14.60
C LYS A 185 24.23 -9.14 -15.64
#